data_AF-A0A1G8K2Q6-F1
#
_entry.id   AF-A0A1G8K2Q6-F1
#
_cell.length_a   1.000
_cell.length_b   1.000
_cell.length_c   1.000
_cell.angle_alpha   90.00
_cell.angle_beta   90.00
_cell.angle_gamma   90.00
#
_symmetry.space_group_name_H-M   'P 1'
#
loop_
_entity.id
_entity.type
_entity.pdbx_description
1 polymer ?
#
loop_
_entity_poly.entity_id
_entity_poly.type
_entity_poly.pdbx_seq_one_letter_code
_entity_poly.pdbx_strand_id
1 'polypeptide(L)' 'MQRDLSLKQIAEGLPKSVLNASDKDLEGFQEILDQTIKVREAHKDLQRMVQSFSGPKKPAPAATMEQSS' A
#
# COMPACT_ATOMS: atom_id res chain seq x y z
N MET A 1 0.69 21.62 0.71
CA MET A 1 -0.63 22.28 0.55
C MET A 1 -1.48 21.90 1.76
N GLN A 2 -1.61 22.78 2.75
CA GLN A 2 -2.68 22.65 3.75
C GLN A 2 -3.97 23.01 3.02
N ARG A 3 -4.92 22.07 2.97
CA ARG A 3 -6.26 22.37 2.45
C ARG A 3 -7.03 22.99 3.61
N ASP A 4 -7.30 24.29 3.56
CA ASP A 4 -8.27 24.93 4.44
C ASP A 4 -9.68 24.44 4.07
N LEU A 5 -10.03 23.25 4.58
CA LEU A 5 -11.36 22.68 4.42
C LEU A 5 -12.22 23.12 5.60
N SER A 6 -13.35 23.76 5.30
CA SER A 6 -14.38 24.00 6.30
C SER A 6 -14.97 22.68 6.80
N LEU A 7 -15.45 22.65 8.05
CA LEU A 7 -16.12 21.47 8.62
C LEU A 7 -17.27 20.97 7.74
N LYS A 8 -17.98 21.88 7.08
CA LYS A 8 -19.04 21.57 6.12
C LYS A 8 -18.51 20.77 4.93
N GLN A 9 -17.38 21.18 4.35
CA GLN A 9 -16.76 20.48 3.21
C GLN A 9 -16.21 19.11 3.62
N ILE A 10 -15.74 18.96 4.86
CA ILE A 10 -15.33 17.65 5.40
C ILE A 10 -16.55 16.74 5.54
N ALA A 11 -17.64 17.25 6.12
CA ALA A 11 -18.87 16.47 6.32
C ALA A 11 -19.53 16.07 5.00
N GLU A 12 -19.53 16.93 3.98
CA GLU A 12 -20.08 16.61 2.65
C GLU A 12 -19.37 15.43 1.97
N GLY A 13 -18.10 15.18 2.29
CA GLY A 13 -17.33 14.07 1.77
C GLY A 13 -17.51 12.75 2.52
N LEU A 14 -18.19 12.75 3.67
CA LEU A 14 -18.35 11.58 4.52
C LEU A 14 -19.75 10.95 4.38
N PRO A 15 -19.85 9.61 4.33
CA PRO A 15 -21.14 8.94 4.37
C PRO A 15 -21.91 9.31 5.65
N LYS A 16 -23.23 9.52 5.53
CA LYS A 16 -24.09 9.82 6.69
C LYS A 16 -24.02 8.76 7.79
N SER A 17 -23.74 7.51 7.43
CA SER A 17 -23.52 6.42 8.38
C SER A 17 -22.31 6.64 9.27
N VAL A 18 -21.26 7.29 8.77
CA VAL A 18 -20.06 7.65 9.54
C VAL A 18 -20.30 8.91 10.37
N LEU A 19 -20.99 9.91 9.81
CA LEU A 19 -21.32 11.15 10.53
C LEU A 19 -22.24 10.95 11.73
N ASN A 20 -23.13 9.96 11.65
CA ASN A 20 -24.11 9.63 12.69
C ASN A 20 -23.74 8.36 13.48
N ALA A 21 -22.52 7.84 13.30
CA ALA A 21 -22.05 6.63 13.98
C ALA A 21 -21.89 6.88 15.49
N SER A 22 -22.10 5.85 16.30
CA SER A 22 -21.68 5.88 17.70
C SER A 22 -20.15 5.73 17.81
N ASP A 23 -19.57 6.12 18.94
CA ASP A 23 -18.12 5.94 19.19
C ASP A 23 -17.68 4.48 19.01
N LYS A 24 -18.53 3.52 19.41
CA LYS A 24 -18.28 2.08 19.24
C LYS A 24 -18.28 1.66 17.76
N ASP A 25 -19.17 2.23 16.95
CA ASP A 25 -19.21 1.95 15.51
C ASP A 25 -17.98 2.55 14.81
N LEU A 26 -17.51 3.72 15.25
CA LEU A 26 -16.30 4.35 14.75
C LEU A 26 -15.04 3.54 15.11
N GLU A 27 -14.97 2.98 16.31
CA GLU A 27 -13.88 2.07 16.73
C GLU A 27 -13.85 0.81 15.84
N GLY A 28 -14.99 0.14 15.66
CA GLY A 28 -15.09 -1.01 14.75
C GLY A 28 -14.75 -0.63 13.30
N PHE A 29 -15.13 0.56 12.85
CA PHE A 29 -14.74 1.06 11.52
C PHE A 29 -13.23 1.31 11.41
N GLN A 30 -12.60 1.84 12.46
CA GLN A 30 -11.15 2.03 12.51
C GLN A 30 -10.42 0.68 12.41
N GLU A 31 -10.88 -0.35 13.11
CA GLU A 31 -10.30 -1.69 13.00
C GLU A 31 -10.38 -2.24 11.56
N ILE A 32 -11.51 -2.05 10.89
CA ILE A 32 -11.69 -2.45 9.48
C ILE A 32 -10.70 -1.72 8.57
N LEU A 33 -10.49 -0.41 8.79
CA LEU A 33 -9.53 0.39 8.02
C LEU A 33 -8.10 -0.13 8.22
N ASP A 34 -7.71 -0.44 9.45
CA ASP A 34 -6.39 -0.95 9.77
C ASP A 34 -6.12 -2.31 9.10
N GLN A 35 -7.11 -3.21 9.13
CA GLN A 35 -6.98 -4.51 8.43
C GLN A 35 -6.92 -4.33 6.91
N THR A 36 -7.70 -3.41 6.35
CA THR A 36 -7.67 -3.10 4.91
C THR A 36 -6.30 -2.58 4.48
N ILE A 37 -5.67 -1.72 5.28
CA ILE A 37 -4.31 -1.22 5.03
C ILE A 37 -3.30 -2.39 5.05
N LYS A 38 -3.38 -3.28 6.04
CA LYS A 38 -2.49 -4.45 6.12
C LYS A 38 -2.61 -5.34 4.89
N VAL A 39 -3.83 -5.64 4.44
CA VAL A 39 -4.06 -6.43 3.21
C VAL A 39 -3.46 -5.73 1.99
N ARG A 40 -3.65 -4.41 1.86
CA ARG A 40 -3.07 -3.63 0.76
C ARG A 40 -1.55 -3.69 0.74
N GLU A 41 -0.90 -3.54 1.88
CA GLU A 41 0.57 -3.59 1.94
C GLU A 41 1.09 -5.01 1.66
N ALA A 42 0.45 -6.05 2.21
CA ALA A 42 0.77 -7.44 1.90
C ALA A 42 0.63 -7.75 0.40
N HIS A 43 -0.41 -7.23 -0.25
CA HIS A 43 -0.58 -7.37 -1.70
C HIS A 43 0.57 -6.70 -2.48
N LYS A 44 1.00 -5.49 -2.10
CA LYS A 44 2.15 -4.81 -2.73
C LYS A 44 3.45 -5.60 -2.52
N ASP A 45 3.66 -6.17 -1.34
CA ASP A 45 4.83 -7.01 -1.06
C ASP A 45 4.84 -8.25 -1.95
N LEU A 46 3.69 -8.93 -2.07
CA LEU A 46 3.53 -10.07 -2.99
C LEU A 46 3.82 -9.67 -4.44
N GLN A 47 3.28 -8.54 -4.89
CA GLN A 47 3.53 -8.04 -6.24
C GLN A 47 5.04 -7.81 -6.48
N ARG A 48 5.76 -7.24 -5.52
CA ARG A 48 7.22 -7.06 -5.59
C ARG A 48 7.97 -8.39 -5.67
N MET A 49 7.56 -9.40 -4.90
CA MET A 49 8.16 -10.74 -4.95
C MET A 49 7.95 -11.40 -6.31
N VAL A 50 6.73 -11.35 -6.85
CA VAL A 50 6.41 -11.90 -8.18
C VAL A 50 7.26 -11.23 -9.26
N GLN A 51 7.35 -9.90 -9.26
CA GLN A 51 8.18 -9.17 -10.22
C GLN A 51 9.66 -9.54 -10.11
N SER A 52 10.17 -9.71 -8.88
CA SER A 52 11.56 -10.13 -8.64
C SER A 52 11.83 -11.55 -9.13
N PHE A 53 10.85 -12.46 -9.00
CA PHE A 53 10.95 -13.82 -9.50
C PHE A 53 10.87 -13.90 -11.03
N SER A 54 9.97 -13.11 -11.64
CA SER A 54 9.79 -13.06 -13.09
C SER A 54 10.83 -12.21 -13.82
N GLY A 55 11.69 -11.49 -13.10
CA GLY A 55 12.78 -10.70 -13.67
C GLY A 55 13.89 -11.59 -14.25
N PRO A 56 14.55 -11.18 -15.34
CA PRO A 56 15.60 -11.98 -15.96
C PRO A 56 16.78 -12.15 -15.00
N LYS A 57 17.12 -13.41 -14.69
CA LYS A 57 18.35 -13.78 -13.97
C LYS A 57 19.52 -13.27 -14.79
N LYS A 58 20.09 -12.12 -14.42
CA LYS A 58 21.29 -11.55 -15.06
C LYS A 58 22.35 -12.65 -15.09
N PRO A 59 22.81 -13.11 -16.28
CA PRO A 59 23.86 -14.11 -16.33
C PRO A 59 25.11 -13.52 -15.66
N ALA A 60 25.76 -14.34 -14.83
CA ALA A 60 26.99 -13.98 -14.15
C ALA A 60 28.01 -13.46 -15.18
N PRO A 61 28.84 -12.45 -14.85
CA PRO A 61 29.87 -11.97 -15.77
C PRO A 61 30.75 -13.16 -16.14
N ALA A 62 30.79 -13.47 -17.43
CA ALA A 62 31.64 -14.50 -17.99
C ALA A 62 33.07 -14.21 -17.52
N ALA A 63 33.68 -15.20 -16.85
CA ALA A 63 35.09 -15.14 -16.51
C ALA A 63 35.87 -14.87 -17.80
N THR A 64 36.44 -13.67 -17.90
CA THR A 64 37.42 -13.34 -18.93
C THR A 64 38.60 -14.25 -18.70
N MET A 65 38.64 -15.35 -19.43
CA MET A 65 39.78 -16.26 -19.45
C MET A 65 40.86 -15.51 -20.22
N GLU A 66 41.76 -14.86 -19.48
CA GLU A 66 43.01 -14.34 -20.02
C GLU A 66 43.78 -15.51 -20.63
N GLN A 67 43.73 -15.64 -21.95
CA GLN A 67 44.69 -16.45 -22.68
C GLN A 67 46.03 -15.71 -22.66
N SER A 68 46.85 -16.06 -21.68
CA SER A 68 48.29 -15.82 -21.70
C SER A 68 48.98 -16.93 -22.51
N SER A 69 49.88 -16.48 -23.39
CA SER A 69 50.96 -17.21 -24.09
C SER A 69 50.61 -18.07 -25.30
#